data_AF-A0A2E5XSD9-F1
#
_entry.id   AF-A0A2E5XSD9-F1
#
_cell.length_a   1.000
_cell.length_b   1.000
_cell.length_c   1.000
_cell.angle_alpha   90.00
_cell.angle_beta   90.00
_cell.angle_gamma   90.00
#
_symmetry.space_group_name_H-M   'P 1'
#
loop_
_entity.id
_entity.type
_entity.pdbx_description
1 polymer ?
#
loop_
_entity_poly.entity_id
_entity_poly.type
_entity_poly.pdbx_seq_one_letter_code
_entity_poly.pdbx_strand_id
1 'polypeptide(L)'
;MKISEKEVNQYLARRSWLSATIQQIQKDLSWQNLELPLSTSPSAEELQEQLSKLFSFLEQGQYQTLMNILYRVDVGEEQIQKAILETVDEPFSDVVAKMLMKRCLLKVLMKHHFSNQENRGSEGLLNQ
;
A
#
# COMPACT_ATOMS: atom_id res chain seq x y z
N MET A 1 10.19 -9.95 -3.63
CA MET A 1 10.96 -9.05 -2.73
C MET A 1 10.33 -9.10 -1.35
N LYS A 2 11.11 -9.37 -0.29
CA LYS A 2 10.64 -9.26 1.11
C LYS A 2 11.30 -8.01 1.71
N ILE A 3 10.53 -7.17 2.38
CA ILE A 3 11.01 -6.00 3.13
C ILE A 3 10.44 -6.03 4.55
N SER A 4 11.28 -5.64 5.52
CA SER A 4 10.92 -5.46 6.93
C SER A 4 10.08 -4.19 7.14
N GLU A 5 9.41 -4.09 8.28
CA GLU A 5 8.64 -2.90 8.65
C GLU A 5 9.53 -1.64 8.78
N LYS A 6 10.74 -1.82 9.33
CA LYS A 6 11.74 -0.73 9.39
C LYS A 6 12.09 -0.20 7.99
N GLU A 7 12.26 -1.08 7.02
CA GLU A 7 12.54 -0.68 5.63
C GLU A 7 11.33 0.02 5.00
N VAL A 8 10.11 -0.47 5.25
CA VAL A 8 8.87 0.21 4.80
C VAL A 8 8.86 1.66 5.28
N ASN A 9 9.10 1.87 6.58
CA ASN A 9 9.11 3.21 7.17
C ASN A 9 10.22 4.09 6.57
N GLN A 10 11.41 3.54 6.32
CA GLN A 10 12.50 4.26 5.67
C GLN A 10 12.18 4.68 4.23
N TYR A 11 11.47 3.84 3.47
CA TYR A 11 11.02 4.19 2.13
C TYR A 11 9.93 5.27 2.19
N LEU A 12 8.91 5.09 3.02
CA LEU A 12 7.78 6.02 3.13
C LEU A 12 8.17 7.37 3.75
N ALA A 13 9.28 7.45 4.50
CA ALA A 13 9.85 8.72 4.93
C ALA A 13 10.38 9.58 3.76
N ARG A 14 10.60 8.98 2.58
CA ARG A 14 11.06 9.71 1.39
C ARG A 14 9.85 10.12 0.53
N ARG A 15 9.71 11.42 0.28
CA ARG A 15 8.56 12.01 -0.42
C ARG A 15 8.26 11.38 -1.78
N SER A 16 9.28 11.00 -2.56
CA SER A 16 9.09 10.37 -3.87
C SER A 16 8.39 9.01 -3.77
N TRP A 17 8.83 8.15 -2.83
CA TRP A 17 8.24 6.83 -2.62
C TRP A 17 6.87 6.93 -1.97
N LEU A 18 6.69 7.85 -1.02
CA LEU A 18 5.39 8.10 -0.40
C LEU A 18 4.36 8.55 -1.46
N SER A 19 4.70 9.56 -2.27
CA SER A 19 3.82 10.07 -3.33
C SER A 19 3.43 8.97 -4.33
N ALA A 20 4.40 8.17 -4.79
CA ALA A 20 4.13 7.06 -5.70
C ALA A 20 3.26 5.97 -5.04
N THR A 21 3.46 5.71 -3.74
CA THR A 21 2.64 4.75 -2.98
C THR A 21 1.21 5.25 -2.81
N ILE A 22 1.01 6.53 -2.50
CA ILE A 22 -0.31 7.17 -2.42
C ILE A 22 -1.05 7.06 -3.75
N GLN A 23 -0.39 7.37 -4.86
CA GLN A 23 -1.00 7.24 -6.19
C GLN A 23 -1.43 5.80 -6.49
N GLN A 24 -0.61 4.82 -6.10
CA GLN A 24 -0.95 3.41 -6.28
C GLN A 24 -2.15 3.00 -5.41
N ILE A 25 -2.23 3.47 -4.18
CA ILE A 25 -3.38 3.24 -3.29
C ILE A 25 -4.65 3.87 -3.86
N GLN A 26 -4.60 5.16 -4.26
CA GLN A 26 -5.73 5.86 -4.85
C GLN A 26 -6.26 5.15 -6.10
N LYS A 27 -5.35 4.64 -6.95
CA LYS A 27 -5.72 3.83 -8.11
C LYS A 27 -6.40 2.52 -7.72
N ASP A 28 -5.96 1.85 -6.65
CA ASP A 28 -6.55 0.60 -6.20
C ASP A 28 -7.94 0.83 -5.56
N LEU A 29 -8.14 1.99 -4.90
CA LEU A 29 -9.41 2.39 -4.27
C LEU A 29 -10.45 2.97 -5.23
N SER A 30 -10.03 3.63 -6.31
CA SER A 30 -10.96 4.29 -7.26
C SER A 30 -11.92 3.32 -7.94
N TRP A 31 -11.58 2.03 -8.05
CA TRP A 31 -12.48 0.99 -8.56
C TRP A 31 -13.75 0.80 -7.71
N GLN A 32 -13.70 1.19 -6.44
CA GLN A 32 -14.83 1.15 -5.52
C GLN A 32 -15.45 2.55 -5.32
N ASN A 33 -15.04 3.55 -6.11
CA ASN A 33 -15.38 4.96 -5.94
C ASN A 33 -15.04 5.49 -4.53
N LEU A 34 -13.96 4.99 -3.93
CA LEU A 34 -13.47 5.43 -2.63
C LEU A 34 -12.37 6.48 -2.80
N GLU A 35 -12.46 7.53 -2.00
CA GLU A 35 -11.47 8.61 -1.95
C GLU A 35 -10.83 8.67 -0.56
N LEU A 36 -9.55 9.03 -0.54
CA LEU A 36 -8.78 9.26 0.68
C LEU A 36 -8.58 10.76 0.85
N PRO A 37 -9.18 11.39 1.87
CA PRO A 37 -8.99 12.83 2.13
C PRO A 37 -7.61 13.05 2.74
N LEU A 38 -6.63 13.34 1.89
CA LEU A 38 -5.25 13.64 2.28
C LEU A 38 -4.96 15.14 2.16
N SER A 39 -4.08 15.64 3.02
CA SER A 39 -3.55 17.00 2.96
C SER A 39 -2.73 17.24 1.69
N THR A 40 -2.34 18.49 1.45
CA THR A 40 -1.52 18.87 0.28
C THR A 40 -0.09 18.32 0.33
N SER A 41 0.39 17.95 1.52
CA SER A 41 1.71 17.36 1.72
C SER A 41 1.63 16.24 2.76
N PRO A 42 1.00 15.11 2.39
CA PRO A 42 0.67 14.06 3.35
C PRO A 42 1.92 13.38 3.88
N SER A 43 1.89 13.01 5.16
CA SER A 43 2.90 12.15 5.78
C SER A 43 2.50 10.68 5.69
N ALA A 44 3.43 9.78 6.04
CA ALA A 44 3.13 8.35 6.10
C ALA A 44 2.12 8.04 7.22
N GLU A 45 2.21 8.76 8.33
CA GLU A 45 1.30 8.66 9.47
C GLU A 45 -0.11 9.12 9.09
N GLU A 46 -0.24 10.25 8.38
CA GLU A 46 -1.54 10.72 7.89
C GLU A 46 -2.17 9.69 6.93
N LEU A 47 -1.38 9.14 6.01
CA LEU A 47 -1.86 8.10 5.10
C LEU A 47 -2.39 6.88 5.86
N GLN A 48 -1.64 6.40 6.86
CA GLN A 48 -2.08 5.29 7.70
C GLN A 48 -3.37 5.63 8.45
N GLU A 49 -3.43 6.80 9.09
CA GLU A 49 -4.60 7.23 9.85
C GLU A 49 -5.86 7.29 8.98
N GLN A 50 -5.76 7.88 7.78
CA GLN A 50 -6.91 7.98 6.87
C GLN A 50 -7.34 6.62 6.33
N LEU A 51 -6.39 5.72 6.06
CA LEU A 51 -6.70 4.33 5.69
C LEU A 51 -7.36 3.56 6.83
N SER A 52 -6.85 3.69 8.05
CA SER A 52 -7.45 3.09 9.25
C SER A 52 -8.89 3.55 9.44
N LYS A 53 -9.15 4.86 9.33
CA LYS A 53 -10.52 5.41 9.41
C LYS A 53 -11.43 4.84 8.33
N LEU A 54 -10.94 4.78 7.09
CA LEU A 54 -11.68 4.20 5.97
C LEU A 54 -12.02 2.73 6.25
N PHE A 55 -11.05 1.92 6.68
CA PHE A 55 -11.28 0.50 6.91
C PHE A 55 -12.15 0.23 8.13
N SER A 56 -12.03 1.03 9.20
CA SER A 56 -12.95 0.96 10.34
C SER A 56 -14.39 1.27 9.93
N PHE A 57 -14.60 2.28 9.07
CA PHE A 57 -15.92 2.59 8.51
C PHE A 57 -16.46 1.44 7.65
N LEU A 58 -15.64 0.87 6.76
CA LEU A 58 -16.06 -0.24 5.91
C LEU A 58 -16.33 -1.52 6.71
N GLU A 59 -15.57 -1.79 7.77
CA GLU A 59 -15.79 -2.93 8.66
C GLU A 59 -17.18 -2.88 9.32
N GLN A 60 -17.63 -1.70 9.75
CA GLN A 60 -18.88 -1.54 10.49
C GLN A 60 -20.14 -1.62 9.62
N GLY A 61 -20.07 -1.29 8.33
CA GLY A 61 -21.27 -1.16 7.49
C GLY A 61 -21.14 -1.64 6.05
N GLN A 62 -19.93 -1.97 5.58
CA GLN A 62 -19.65 -2.32 4.19
C GLN A 62 -18.58 -3.42 4.06
N TYR A 63 -18.71 -4.46 4.88
CA TYR A 63 -17.70 -5.53 4.98
C TYR A 63 -17.37 -6.19 3.63
N GLN A 64 -18.35 -6.34 2.73
CA GLN A 64 -18.10 -6.86 1.39
C GLN A 64 -17.19 -5.95 0.56
N THR A 65 -17.36 -4.62 0.66
CA THR A 65 -16.49 -3.64 -0.02
C THR A 65 -15.08 -3.73 0.52
N LEU A 66 -14.93 -3.83 1.85
CA LEU A 66 -13.65 -4.06 2.50
C LEU A 66 -12.97 -5.33 1.93
N MET A 67 -13.65 -6.47 1.94
CA MET A 67 -13.09 -7.72 1.40
C MET A 67 -12.66 -7.59 -0.08
N ASN A 68 -13.47 -6.92 -0.90
CA ASN A 68 -13.15 -6.70 -2.32
C ASN A 68 -11.87 -5.88 -2.51
N ILE A 69 -11.58 -4.92 -1.63
CA ILE A 69 -10.33 -4.16 -1.65
C ILE A 69 -9.16 -5.09 -1.30
N LEU A 70 -9.28 -5.85 -0.21
CA LEU A 70 -8.21 -6.73 0.28
C LEU A 70 -7.81 -7.78 -0.73
N TYR A 71 -8.79 -8.43 -1.39
CA TYR A 71 -8.51 -9.37 -2.47
C TYR A 71 -7.75 -8.75 -3.63
N ARG A 72 -8.05 -7.49 -4.00
CA ARG A 72 -7.39 -6.80 -5.12
C ARG A 72 -5.94 -6.40 -4.83
N VAL A 73 -5.62 -6.22 -3.56
CA VAL A 73 -4.25 -5.90 -3.13
C VAL A 73 -3.48 -7.14 -2.67
N ASP A 74 -3.97 -8.33 -3.05
CA ASP A 74 -3.38 -9.64 -2.72
C ASP A 74 -3.25 -9.89 -1.20
N VAL A 75 -4.13 -9.27 -0.42
CA VAL A 75 -4.26 -9.51 1.02
C VAL A 75 -5.39 -10.53 1.18
N GLY A 76 -5.02 -11.81 1.26
CA GLY A 76 -5.96 -12.90 1.45
C GLY A 76 -6.45 -13.03 2.89
N GLU A 77 -7.61 -13.65 3.09
CA GLU A 77 -8.24 -13.86 4.40
C GLU A 77 -7.31 -14.58 5.40
N GLU A 78 -6.53 -15.56 4.96
CA GLU A 78 -5.55 -16.25 5.80
C GLU A 78 -4.43 -15.32 6.29
N GLN A 79 -3.94 -14.41 5.43
CA GLN A 79 -2.92 -13.43 5.82
C GLN A 79 -3.47 -12.40 6.81
N ILE A 80 -4.74 -12.04 6.64
CA ILE A 80 -5.46 -11.17 7.56
C ILE A 80 -5.62 -11.84 8.92
N GLN A 81 -6.17 -13.05 8.97
CA GLN A 81 -6.35 -13.80 10.22
C GLN A 81 -5.02 -13.99 10.94
N LYS A 82 -3.97 -14.34 10.20
CA LYS A 82 -2.62 -14.44 10.75
C LYS A 82 -2.12 -13.11 11.31
N ALA A 83 -2.29 -12.00 10.59
CA ALA A 83 -1.86 -10.70 11.06
C ALA A 83 -2.60 -10.29 12.34
N ILE A 84 -3.93 -10.49 12.41
CA ILE A 84 -4.74 -10.24 13.61
C ILE A 84 -4.24 -11.06 14.81
N LEU A 85 -3.94 -12.34 14.60
CA LEU A 85 -3.43 -13.22 15.66
C LEU A 85 -2.03 -12.81 16.14
N GLU A 86 -1.20 -12.27 15.25
CA GLU A 86 0.14 -11.77 15.56
C GLU A 86 0.11 -10.38 16.24
N THR A 87 -0.96 -9.60 16.02
CA THR A 87 -1.15 -8.25 16.58
C THR A 87 -2.34 -8.22 17.54
N VAL A 88 -2.19 -8.86 18.71
CA VAL A 88 -3.26 -9.01 19.71
C VAL A 88 -3.84 -7.67 20.21
N ASP A 89 -3.05 -6.59 20.16
CA ASP A 89 -3.42 -5.27 20.69
C ASP A 89 -3.66 -4.19 19.62
N GLU A 90 -3.59 -4.50 18.32
CA GLU A 90 -3.84 -3.52 17.25
C GLU A 90 -5.24 -3.67 16.64
N PRO A 91 -5.97 -2.56 16.39
CA PRO A 91 -7.23 -2.61 15.66
C PRO A 91 -7.06 -3.23 14.28
N PHE A 92 -8.03 -4.06 13.88
CA PHE A 92 -8.05 -4.69 12.55
C PHE A 92 -7.83 -3.69 11.41
N SER A 93 -8.47 -2.51 11.49
CA SER A 93 -8.31 -1.44 10.51
C SER A 93 -6.87 -0.95 10.34
N ASP A 94 -6.10 -0.91 11.43
CA ASP A 94 -4.70 -0.45 11.44
C ASP A 94 -3.78 -1.49 10.82
N VAL A 95 -4.01 -2.76 11.16
CA VAL A 95 -3.31 -3.90 10.58
C VAL A 95 -3.49 -3.89 9.06
N VAL A 96 -4.74 -3.76 8.62
CA VAL A 96 -5.09 -3.72 7.21
C VAL A 96 -4.49 -2.50 6.49
N ALA A 97 -4.52 -1.32 7.12
CA ALA A 97 -3.89 -0.11 6.60
C ALA A 97 -2.39 -0.31 6.34
N LYS A 98 -1.66 -0.83 7.34
CA LYS A 98 -0.22 -1.13 7.21
C LYS A 98 0.05 -2.16 6.11
N MET A 99 -0.77 -3.20 6.01
CA MET A 99 -0.65 -4.23 4.97
C MET A 99 -0.83 -3.64 3.57
N LEU A 100 -1.85 -2.81 3.37
CA LEU A 100 -2.09 -2.14 2.10
C LEU A 100 -0.93 -1.23 1.71
N MET A 101 -0.48 -0.37 2.64
CA MET A 101 0.65 0.53 2.40
C MET A 101 1.90 -0.23 1.98
N LYS A 102 2.23 -1.32 2.70
CA LYS A 102 3.36 -2.19 2.38
C LYS A 102 3.23 -2.81 0.99
N ARG A 103 2.05 -3.32 0.63
CA ARG A 103 1.82 -3.94 -0.68
C ARG A 103 1.97 -2.93 -1.82
N CYS A 104 1.35 -1.77 -1.71
CA CYS A 104 1.42 -0.73 -2.73
C CYS A 104 2.85 -0.20 -2.88
N LEU A 105 3.58 -0.02 -1.77
CA LEU A 105 5.01 0.31 -1.81
C LEU A 105 5.81 -0.77 -2.55
N LEU A 106 5.61 -2.06 -2.24
CA LEU A 106 6.28 -3.15 -2.94
C LEU A 106 6.01 -3.13 -4.45
N LYS A 107 4.76 -2.89 -4.87
CA LYS A 107 4.41 -2.73 -6.29
C LYS A 107 5.19 -1.58 -6.94
N VAL A 108 5.25 -0.42 -6.28
CA VAL A 108 6.00 0.76 -6.75
C VAL A 108 7.49 0.46 -6.88
N LEU A 109 8.10 -0.12 -5.85
CA LEU A 109 9.53 -0.47 -5.85
C LEU A 109 9.87 -1.48 -6.94
N MET A 110 9.04 -2.52 -7.13
CA MET A 110 9.23 -3.51 -8.20
C MET A 110 9.15 -2.84 -9.58
N LYS A 111 8.13 -2.02 -9.82
CA LYS A 111 7.97 -1.30 -11.08
C LYS A 111 9.19 -0.43 -11.38
N HIS A 112 9.65 0.34 -10.39
CA HIS A 112 10.86 1.16 -10.54
C HIS A 112 12.11 0.33 -10.82
N HIS A 113 12.29 -0.80 -10.12
CA HIS A 113 13.42 -1.69 -10.34
C HIS A 113 13.44 -2.27 -11.76
N PHE A 114 12.31 -2.77 -12.27
CA PHE A 114 12.23 -3.36 -13.61
C PHE A 114 12.32 -2.32 -14.72
N SER A 115 11.68 -1.15 -14.59
CA SER A 115 11.81 -0.07 -15.57
C SER A 115 13.26 0.44 -15.68
N ASN A 116 14.02 0.47 -14.58
CA ASN A 116 15.44 0.81 -14.63
C ASN A 116 16.30 -0.29 -15.30
N GLN A 117 15.89 -1.56 -15.24
CA GLN A 117 16.61 -2.64 -15.94
C GLN A 117 16.34 -2.63 -17.45
N GLU A 118 15.10 -2.35 -17.89
CA GLU A 118 14.78 -2.20 -19.32
C GLU A 118 15.53 -1.04 -19.97
N ASN A 119 15.65 0.10 -19.28
CA ASN A 119 16.42 1.25 -19.77
C ASN A 119 17.92 0.92 -19.91
N ARG A 120 18.50 0.17 -18.97
CA ARG A 120 19.91 -0.29 -19.07
C ARG A 120 20.14 -1.30 -20.19
N GLY A 121 19.15 -2.14 -20.51
CA GLY A 121 19.22 -3.08 -21.64
C GLY A 121 19.15 -2.38 -23.00
N SER A 122 18.43 -1.25 -23.08
CA SER A 122 18.22 -0.48 -24.31
C SER A 122 19.44 0.40 -24.67
N GLU A 123 20.13 0.96 -23.69
CA GLU A 123 21.35 1.76 -23.89
C GLU A 123 22.56 0.92 -24.35
N GLY A 124 22.56 -0.39 -24.10
CA GLY A 124 23.61 -1.32 -24.55
C GLY A 124 23.48 -1.76 -26.02
N LEU A 125 22.33 -1.53 -26.66
CA LEU A 125 22.04 -1.90 -28.05
C LEU A 125 22.18 -0.73 -29.04
N LEU A 126 22.23 0.51 -28.55
CA LEU A 126 22.39 1.73 -29.37
C LEU A 126 23.86 2.19 -29.52
N ASN A 127 24.81 1.46 -28.93
CA ASN A 127 26.24 1.74 -28.99
C ASN A 127 27.06 0.63 -29.70
N GLN A 128 26.45 -0.11 -30.63
CA GLN A 128 27.14 -1.11 -31.47
C GLN A 128 27.00 -0.78 -32.95
#